data_AF-A0A1B1R0Z9-F1
#
_entry.id   AF-A0A1B1R0Z9-F1
#
_cell.length_a   1.000
_cell.length_b   1.000
_cell.length_c   1.000
_cell.angle_alpha   90.00
_cell.angle_beta   90.00
_cell.angle_gamma   90.00
#
_symmetry.space_group_name_H-M   'P 1'
#
loop_
_entity.id
_entity.type
_entity.pdbx_description
1 polymer ?
#
loop_
_entity_poly.entity_id
_entity_poly.type
_entity_poly.pdbx_seq_one_letter_code
_entity_poly.pdbx_strand_id
1 'polypeptide(L)' 'RALEEVLTAALPQGCITVGVYEAAKSLNVDPDNVVLCLLATDEEDVKDVALQIHFTLIQAFCCENDINILRVNK' A
#
# COMPACT_ATOMS: atom_id res chain seq x y z
N ARG A 1 -11.19 8.97 9.54
CA ARG A 1 -12.16 8.09 10.24
C ARG A 1 -12.46 6.85 9.42
N ALA A 2 -13.06 6.95 8.23
CA ALA A 2 -13.34 5.76 7.41
C ALA A 2 -12.12 4.84 7.18
N LEU A 3 -10.95 5.39 6.84
CA LEU A 3 -9.73 4.59 6.66
C LEU A 3 -9.30 3.86 7.94
N GLU A 4 -9.36 4.54 9.08
CA GLU A 4 -9.03 3.98 10.39
C GLU A 4 -10.01 2.87 10.79
N GLU A 5 -11.31 3.05 10.52
CA GLU A 5 -12.34 2.05 10.76
C GLU A 5 -12.12 0.79 9.91
N VAL A 6 -11.80 0.96 8.62
CA VAL A 6 -11.47 -0.15 7.71
C VAL A 6 -10.24 -0.91 8.21
N LEU A 7 -9.16 -0.21 8.57
CA LEU A 7 -7.94 -0.85 9.08
C LEU A 7 -8.18 -1.55 10.42
N THR A 8 -8.95 -0.95 11.32
CA THR A 8 -9.28 -1.53 12.62
C THR A 8 -10.13 -2.80 12.46
N ALA A 9 -11.04 -2.84 11.49
CA ALA A 9 -11.85 -4.01 11.19
C ALA A 9 -11.05 -5.11 10.45
N ALA A 10 -10.11 -4.74 9.59
CA ALA A 10 -9.31 -5.67 8.79
C ALA A 10 -8.22 -6.38 9.60
N LEU A 11 -7.62 -5.70 10.58
CA LEU A 11 -6.53 -6.24 11.39
C LEU A 11 -6.85 -7.59 12.07
N PRO A 12 -7.97 -7.75 12.82
CA PRO A 12 -8.30 -9.03 13.45
C PRO A 12 -8.67 -10.14 12.46
N GLN A 13 -9.02 -9.79 11.21
CA GLN A 13 -9.32 -10.75 10.15
C GLN A 13 -8.05 -11.28 9.46
N GLY A 14 -6.89 -10.73 9.76
CA GLY A 14 -5.62 -11.13 9.14
C GLY A 14 -5.50 -10.74 7.67
N CYS A 15 -6.28 -9.77 7.20
CA CYS A 15 -6.30 -9.33 5.80
C CYS A 15 -5.48 -8.05 5.55
N ILE A 16 -4.46 -7.78 6.38
CA ILE A 16 -3.55 -6.65 6.21
C ILE A 16 -2.13 -7.18 5.98
N THR A 17 -1.54 -6.80 4.84
CA THR A 17 -0.11 -6.92 4.59
C THR A 17 0.56 -5.60 4.96
N VAL A 18 1.62 -5.65 5.77
CA VAL A 18 2.37 -4.46 6.23
C VAL A 18 3.80 -4.54 5.72
N GLY A 19 4.29 -3.44 5.15
CA GLY A 19 5.64 -3.32 4.59
C GLY A 19 5.62 -3.21 3.07
N VAL A 20 6.54 -2.40 2.52
CA VAL A 20 6.61 -2.09 1.08
C VAL A 20 6.98 -3.32 0.26
N TYR A 21 7.93 -4.12 0.74
CA TYR A 21 8.38 -5.33 0.05
C TYR A 21 7.33 -6.44 0.12
N GLU A 22 6.68 -6.61 1.26
CA GLU A 22 5.61 -7.57 1.49
C GLU A 22 4.38 -7.24 0.64
N ALA A 23 4.04 -5.95 0.54
CA ALA A 23 2.98 -5.46 -0.33
C ALA A 23 3.32 -5.74 -1.81
N ALA A 24 4.53 -5.38 -2.27
CA ALA A 24 4.97 -5.67 -3.64
C ALA A 24 4.94 -7.17 -3.95
N LYS A 25 5.35 -8.02 -3.00
CA LYS A 25 5.24 -9.48 -3.15
C LYS A 25 3.80 -9.95 -3.26
N SER A 26 2.90 -9.43 -2.42
CA SER A 26 1.49 -9.81 -2.44
C SER A 26 0.80 -9.41 -3.74
N LEU A 27 1.05 -8.18 -4.21
CA LEU A 27 0.58 -7.66 -5.50
C LEU A 27 1.07 -8.52 -6.68
N ASN A 28 2.32 -9.00 -6.64
CA ASN A 28 2.85 -9.87 -7.70
C ASN A 28 2.31 -11.31 -7.67
N VAL A 29 1.90 -11.80 -6.50
CA VAL A 29 1.42 -13.19 -6.33
C VAL A 29 -0.07 -13.30 -6.65
N ASP A 30 -0.87 -12.38 -6.13
CA ASP A 30 -2.33 -12.44 -6.22
C ASP A 30 -2.95 -11.03 -6.09
N PRO A 31 -2.90 -10.23 -7.17
CA PRO A 31 -3.41 -8.87 -7.17
C PRO A 31 -4.94 -8.81 -7.03
N ASP A 32 -5.66 -9.84 -7.48
CA ASP A 32 -7.13 -9.90 -7.46
C ASP A 32 -7.70 -9.89 -6.03
N ASN A 33 -6.91 -10.34 -5.05
CA ASN A 33 -7.27 -10.34 -3.64
C ASN A 33 -6.85 -9.07 -2.88
N VAL A 34 -6.25 -8.09 -3.56
CA VAL A 34 -5.88 -6.81 -2.96
C VAL A 34 -6.89 -5.72 -3.33
N VAL A 35 -7.64 -5.25 -2.35
CA VAL A 35 -8.74 -4.27 -2.58
C VAL A 35 -8.34 -2.81 -2.32
N LEU A 36 -7.29 -2.59 -1.52
CA LEU A 36 -6.82 -1.27 -1.10
C LEU A 36 -5.32 -1.33 -0.78
N CYS A 37 -4.55 -0.40 -1.32
CA CYS A 37 -3.14 -0.19 -1.02
C CYS A 37 -2.92 1.19 -0.38
N LEU A 38 -2.04 1.26 0.62
CA LEU A 38 -1.74 2.48 1.36
C LEU A 38 -0.25 2.77 1.32
N LEU A 39 0.11 3.93 0.80
CA LEU A 39 1.48 4.44 0.82
C LEU A 39 1.58 5.52 1.91
N ALA A 40 2.18 5.17 3.04
CA ALA A 40 2.49 6.12 4.10
C ALA A 40 3.85 6.76 3.83
N THR A 41 3.92 8.09 3.82
CA THR A 41 5.17 8.83 3.55
C THR A 41 5.29 10.03 4.47
N ASP A 42 6.48 10.29 5.02
CA ASP A 42 6.81 11.54 5.70
C ASP A 42 7.91 12.36 4.96
N GLU A 43 8.34 13.49 5.53
CA GLU A 43 9.36 14.36 4.91
C GLU A 43 10.74 13.70 4.80
N GLU A 44 11.06 12.72 5.65
CA GLU A 44 12.32 11.97 5.59
C GLU A 44 12.25 10.93 4.47
N ASP A 45 11.11 10.25 4.30
CA ASP A 45 10.88 9.26 3.26
C ASP A 45 11.03 9.83 1.84
N VAL A 46 10.75 11.12 1.64
CA VAL A 46 10.90 11.80 0.33
C VAL A 46 12.36 11.81 -0.13
N LYS A 47 13.32 11.73 0.80
CA LYS A 47 14.76 11.72 0.48
C LYS A 47 15.27 10.33 0.14
N ASP A 48 14.55 9.27 0.51
CA ASP A 48 14.91 7.89 0.17
C ASP A 48 14.48 7.56 -1.26
N VAL A 49 15.44 7.68 -2.18
CA VAL A 49 15.23 7.40 -3.61
C VAL A 49 14.76 5.96 -3.85
N ALA A 50 15.27 4.98 -3.09
CA ALA A 50 14.88 3.58 -3.28
C ALA A 50 13.41 3.38 -2.86
N LEU A 51 13.02 3.98 -1.74
CA LEU A 51 11.63 3.98 -1.28
C LEU A 51 10.70 4.68 -2.28
N GLN A 52 11.10 5.83 -2.82
CA GLN A 52 10.31 6.54 -3.84
C GLN A 52 10.17 5.73 -5.15
N ILE A 53 11.19 4.98 -5.56
CA ILE A 53 11.09 4.05 -6.69
C ILE A 53 10.04 2.96 -6.39
N HIS A 54 10.08 2.34 -5.21
CA HIS A 54 9.10 1.34 -4.83
C HIS A 54 7.67 1.89 -4.78
N PHE A 55 7.47 3.09 -4.22
CA PHE A 55 6.17 3.75 -4.22
C PHE A 55 5.66 4.01 -5.64
N THR A 56 6.54 4.45 -6.54
CA THR A 56 6.18 4.68 -7.94
C THR A 56 5.77 3.38 -8.63
N LEU A 57 6.53 2.30 -8.44
CA LEU A 57 6.23 0.99 -9.02
C LEU A 57 4.92 0.41 -8.50
N ILE A 58 4.70 0.46 -7.18
CA ILE A 58 3.45 -0.02 -6.56
C ILE A 58 2.26 0.81 -7.04
N GLN A 59 2.41 2.14 -7.13
CA GLN A 59 1.34 2.99 -7.62
C GLN A 59 0.98 2.68 -9.08
N ALA A 60 1.98 2.52 -9.96
CA ALA A 60 1.74 2.14 -11.35
C ALA A 60 1.01 0.80 -11.44
N PHE A 61 1.50 -0.22 -10.71
CA PHE A 61 0.90 -1.54 -10.70
C PHE A 61 -0.56 -1.52 -10.20
N CYS A 62 -0.84 -0.84 -9.08
CA CYS A 62 -2.20 -0.73 -8.56
C CYS A 62 -3.13 -0.01 -9.55
N CYS A 63 -2.65 1.05 -10.21
CA CYS A 63 -3.43 1.76 -11.22
C CYS A 63 -3.72 0.89 -12.47
N GLU A 64 -2.78 0.05 -12.88
CA GLU A 64 -2.95 -0.86 -14.02
C GLU A 64 -3.92 -2.03 -13.73
N ASN A 65 -4.05 -2.42 -12.46
CA ASN A 65 -4.90 -3.53 -12.02
C ASN A 65 -6.19 -3.06 -11.32
N ASP A 66 -6.57 -1.79 -11.46
CA ASP A 66 -7.78 -1.20 -10.86
C ASP A 66 -7.86 -1.36 -9.31
N ILE A 67 -6.72 -1.43 -8.64
CA ILE A 67 -6.61 -1.50 -7.18
C ILE A 67 -6.64 -0.07 -6.61
N ASN A 68 -7.54 0.19 -5.67
CA ASN A 68 -7.59 1.48 -4.99
C ASN A 68 -6.27 1.74 -4.24
N ILE A 69 -5.65 2.89 -4.48
CA ILE A 69 -4.42 3.29 -3.79
C ILE A 69 -4.55 4.70 -3.21
N LEU A 70 -4.11 4.86 -1.96
CA LEU A 70 -4.08 6.15 -1.28
C LEU A 70 -2.67 6.43 -0.76
N ARG A 71 -2.22 7.68 -0.96
CA ARG A 71 -1.04 8.20 -0.29
C ARG A 71 -1.47 8.98 0.95
N VAL A 72 -0.91 8.62 2.10
CA VAL A 72 -1.17 9.29 3.38
C VAL A 72 0.12 9.88 3.91
N ASN A 73 0.04 11.12 4.38
CA ASN A 73 1.16 11.77 5.05
C ASN A 73 1.01 11.60 6.55
N LYS A 74 2.14 11.39 7.23
CA LYS A 74 2.21 11.38 8.69
C LYS A 74 2.51 12.77 9.25
#